data_AF-A0A1B6LQM4-F1
#
_entry.id   AF-A0A1B6LQM4-F1
#
_cell.length_a   1.000
_cell.length_b   1.000
_cell.length_c   1.000
_cell.angle_alpha   90.00
_cell.angle_beta   90.00
_cell.angle_gamma   90.00
#
_symmetry.space_group_name_H-M   'P 1'
#
loop_
_entity.id
_entity.type
_entity.pdbx_description
1 polymer ?
#
loop_
_entity_poly.entity_id
_entity_poly.type
_entity_poly.pdbx_seq_one_letter_code
_entity_poly.pdbx_strand_id
1 'polypeptide(L)'
;MARSKKEQERYLERRREMKKLSMRKAREKNRSDPIKYEQVKAEDRNRYKKKREEGKIMLIGEMSSRDQRRLRKGWKKRSEKYRLKKKTETQIDEFVESNTPPLQVLNLKLKYLSNLKLADSRSPAKNCQT
;
A
#
# COMPACT_ATOMS: atom_id res chain seq x y z
N MET A 1 -3.61 37.72 4.34
CA MET A 1 -4.79 37.06 3.75
C MET A 1 -4.82 35.59 4.19
N ALA A 2 -5.84 35.18 4.95
CA ALA A 2 -6.02 33.78 5.32
C ALA A 2 -6.56 32.99 4.11
N ARG A 3 -6.00 31.80 3.84
CA ARG A 3 -6.49 30.94 2.74
C ARG A 3 -7.88 30.41 3.07
N SER A 4 -8.71 30.23 2.04
CA SER A 4 -10.01 29.57 2.23
C SER A 4 -9.82 28.11 2.68
N LYS A 5 -10.80 27.55 3.41
CA LYS A 5 -10.75 26.15 3.90
C LYS A 5 -10.50 25.14 2.77
N LYS A 6 -11.15 25.33 1.61
CA LYS A 6 -11.00 24.48 0.42
C LYS A 6 -9.60 24.57 -0.19
N GLU A 7 -9.02 25.77 -0.20
CA GLU A 7 -7.66 26.00 -0.69
C GLU A 7 -6.61 25.42 0.26
N GLN A 8 -6.85 25.53 1.57
CA GLN A 8 -6.02 24.93 2.60
C GLN A 8 -5.99 23.40 2.48
N GLU A 9 -7.14 22.76 2.24
CA GLU A 9 -7.23 21.31 2.01
C GLU A 9 -6.44 20.89 0.76
N ARG A 10 -6.63 21.57 -0.37
CA ARG A 10 -5.87 21.31 -1.61
C ARG A 10 -4.35 21.51 -1.44
N TYR A 11 -3.94 22.49 -0.65
CA TYR A 11 -2.54 22.69 -0.31
C TYR A 11 -1.98 21.53 0.53
N LEU A 12 -2.72 21.08 1.54
CA LEU A 12 -2.34 19.94 2.36
C LEU A 12 -2.27 18.65 1.53
N GLU A 13 -3.21 18.44 0.62
CA GLU A 13 -3.20 17.32 -0.35
C GLU A 13 -1.92 17.33 -1.18
N ARG A 14 -1.61 18.45 -1.85
CA ARG A 14 -0.37 18.61 -2.62
C ARG A 14 0.88 18.36 -1.79
N ARG A 15 0.91 18.88 -0.55
CA ARG A 15 2.03 18.67 0.37
C ARG A 15 2.18 17.18 0.75
N ARG A 16 1.08 16.46 0.96
CA ARG A 16 1.08 15.01 1.22
C ARG A 16 1.60 14.24 0.00
N GLU A 17 1.15 14.59 -1.20
CA GLU A 17 1.60 13.95 -2.43
C GLU A 17 3.09 14.19 -2.72
N MET A 18 3.57 15.42 -2.57
CA MET A 18 5.00 15.73 -2.70
C MET A 18 5.85 14.96 -1.69
N LYS A 19 5.37 14.84 -0.44
CA LYS A 19 6.04 14.02 0.57
C LYS A 19 6.07 12.54 0.17
N LYS A 20 4.95 11.99 -0.32
CA LYS A 20 4.89 10.59 -0.81
C LYS A 20 5.89 10.33 -1.94
N LEU A 21 5.95 11.24 -2.93
CA LEU A 21 6.88 11.14 -4.05
C LEU A 21 8.34 11.22 -3.60
N SER A 22 8.68 12.17 -2.73
CA SER A 22 10.03 12.29 -2.16
C SER A 22 10.45 11.02 -1.42
N MET A 23 9.57 10.48 -0.57
CA MET A 23 9.84 9.22 0.15
C MET A 23 10.00 8.02 -0.79
N ARG A 24 9.25 7.99 -1.91
CA ARG A 24 9.39 6.94 -2.92
C ARG A 24 10.77 7.00 -3.59
N LYS A 25 11.18 8.18 -4.05
CA LYS A 25 12.50 8.40 -4.64
C LYS A 25 13.64 8.04 -3.68
N ALA A 26 13.51 8.39 -2.40
CA ALA A 26 14.50 8.02 -1.39
C ALA A 26 14.63 6.50 -1.21
N ARG A 27 13.51 5.77 -1.22
CA ARG A 27 13.51 4.30 -1.14
C ARG A 27 14.12 3.65 -2.39
N GLU A 28 13.83 4.20 -3.57
CA GLU A 28 14.42 3.73 -4.83
C GLU A 28 15.94 3.95 -4.83
N LYS A 29 16.40 5.13 -4.41
CA LYS A 29 17.84 5.44 -4.26
C LYS A 29 18.54 4.50 -3.28
N ASN A 30 17.89 4.14 -2.17
CA ASN A 30 18.47 3.18 -1.22
C ASN A 30 18.45 1.74 -1.75
N ARG A 31 17.57 1.40 -2.70
CA ARG A 31 17.50 0.07 -3.32
C ARG A 31 18.54 -0.08 -4.44
N SER A 32 18.88 1.00 -5.14
CA SER A 32 19.85 0.97 -6.23
C SER A 32 21.28 0.72 -5.75
N ASP A 33 21.61 1.09 -4.51
CA ASP A 33 22.90 0.81 -3.88
C ASP A 33 22.79 -0.43 -2.97
N PRO A 34 23.40 -1.57 -3.36
CA PRO A 34 23.27 -2.83 -2.61
C PRO A 34 23.90 -2.77 -1.21
N ILE A 35 24.98 -2.00 -1.02
CA ILE A 35 25.67 -1.90 0.27
C ILE A 35 24.79 -1.12 1.24
N LYS A 36 24.28 0.02 0.79
CA LYS A 36 23.39 0.86 1.60
C LYS A 36 22.07 0.16 1.92
N TYR A 37 21.55 -0.64 1.00
CA TYR A 37 20.35 -1.43 1.22
C TYR A 37 20.51 -2.44 2.37
N GLU A 38 21.64 -3.16 2.40
CA GLU A 38 21.93 -4.13 3.44
C GLU A 38 22.18 -3.48 4.80
N GLN A 39 22.81 -2.31 4.84
CA GLN A 39 22.96 -1.50 6.07
C GLN A 39 21.58 -1.12 6.65
N VAL A 40 20.68 -0.60 5.83
CA VAL A 40 19.31 -0.24 6.26
C VAL A 40 18.57 -1.46 6.80
N LYS A 41 18.70 -2.63 6.16
CA LYS A 41 18.12 -3.87 6.67
C LYS A 41 18.71 -4.28 8.02
N ALA A 42 20.03 -4.13 8.20
CA ALA A 42 20.68 -4.44 9.47
C ALA A 42 20.18 -3.52 10.59
N GLU A 43 20.05 -2.22 10.32
CA GLU A 43 19.48 -1.25 11.27
C GLU A 43 18.05 -1.58 11.64
N ASP A 44 17.21 -1.95 10.67
CA ASP A 44 15.81 -2.34 10.93
C ASP A 44 15.73 -3.62 11.77
N ARG A 45 16.60 -4.61 11.53
CA ARG A 45 16.72 -5.81 12.38
C ARG A 45 17.10 -5.44 13.82
N ASN A 46 18.08 -4.56 13.99
CA ASN A 46 18.53 -4.11 15.32
C ASN A 46 17.44 -3.31 16.04
N ARG A 47 16.71 -2.44 15.33
CA ARG A 47 15.58 -1.70 15.87
C ARG A 47 14.46 -2.63 16.33
N TYR A 48 14.19 -3.68 15.57
CA TYR A 48 13.21 -4.70 15.97
C TYR A 48 13.65 -5.44 17.23
N LYS A 49 14.92 -5.88 17.30
CA LYS A 49 15.49 -6.51 18.51
C LYS A 49 15.37 -5.59 19.73
N LYS A 50 15.77 -4.32 19.62
CA LYS A 50 15.64 -3.34 20.70
C LYS A 50 14.20 -3.18 21.17
N LYS A 51 13.22 -3.12 20.26
CA LYS A 51 11.80 -3.04 20.63
C LYS A 51 11.25 -4.31 21.29
N ARG A 52 11.81 -5.48 20.96
CA ARG A 52 11.51 -6.76 21.63
C ARG A 52 12.06 -6.75 23.05
N GLU A 53 13.32 -6.35 23.22
CA GLU A 53 13.98 -6.20 24.53
C GLU A 53 13.26 -5.19 25.43
N GLU A 54 12.83 -4.05 24.87
CA GLU A 54 12.02 -3.04 25.58
C GLU A 54 10.57 -3.49 25.88
N GLY A 55 10.16 -4.70 25.48
CA GLY A 55 8.80 -5.22 25.71
C GLY A 55 7.70 -4.53 24.88
N LYS A 56 8.05 -3.61 23.98
CA LYS A 56 7.09 -2.90 23.11
C LYS A 56 6.50 -3.79 22.02
N ILE A 57 7.22 -4.85 21.64
CA ILE A 57 6.75 -5.88 20.71
C ILE A 57 6.75 -7.20 21.47
N MET A 58 5.58 -7.83 21.59
CA MET A 58 5.41 -9.17 22.16
C MET A 58 4.97 -10.17 21.10
N LEU A 59 5.44 -11.41 21.21
CA LEU A 59 4.92 -12.51 20.40
C LEU A 59 3.54 -12.91 20.92
N ILE A 60 2.72 -13.51 20.06
CA ILE A 60 1.35 -13.93 20.43
C ILE A 60 1.35 -14.84 21.67
N GLY A 61 2.33 -15.75 21.78
CA GLY A 61 2.48 -16.65 22.93
C GLY A 61 2.86 -15.94 24.24
N GLU A 62 3.53 -14.79 24.16
CA GLU A 62 3.90 -13.97 25.31
C GLU A 62 2.78 -12.99 25.71
N MET A 63 1.78 -12.80 24.85
CA MET A 63 0.65 -11.91 25.12
C MET A 63 -0.38 -12.56 26.05
N SER A 64 -0.97 -11.74 26.92
CA SER A 64 -2.10 -12.16 27.75
C SER A 64 -3.28 -12.66 26.91
N SER A 65 -4.05 -13.62 27.44
CA SER A 65 -5.26 -14.13 26.79
C SER A 65 -6.25 -13.01 26.42
N ARG A 66 -6.30 -11.94 27.21
CA ARG A 66 -7.11 -10.75 26.97
C ARG A 66 -6.64 -9.98 25.73
N ASP A 67 -5.34 -9.75 25.61
CA ASP A 67 -4.78 -9.04 24.46
C ASP A 67 -4.85 -9.85 23.18
N GLN A 68 -4.59 -11.16 23.25
CA GLN A 68 -4.80 -12.06 22.13
C GLN A 68 -6.27 -12.02 21.66
N ARG A 69 -7.24 -12.02 22.59
CA ARG A 69 -8.67 -11.88 22.27
C ARG A 69 -8.97 -10.54 21.59
N ARG A 70 -8.38 -9.44 22.08
CA ARG A 70 -8.50 -8.11 21.46
C ARG A 70 -7.98 -8.10 20.02
N LEU A 71 -6.80 -8.68 19.78
CA LEU A 71 -6.24 -8.83 18.44
C LEU A 71 -7.14 -9.67 17.52
N ARG A 72 -7.62 -10.84 18.00
CA ARG A 72 -8.54 -11.70 17.27
C ARG A 72 -9.83 -10.96 16.89
N LYS A 73 -10.41 -10.17 17.81
CA LYS A 73 -11.60 -9.34 17.53
C LYS A 73 -11.31 -8.30 16.44
N GLY A 74 -10.17 -7.63 16.51
CA GLY A 74 -9.73 -6.67 15.49
C GLY A 74 -9.48 -7.33 14.12
N TRP A 75 -8.96 -8.56 14.11
CA TRP A 75 -8.79 -9.33 12.88
C TRP A 75 -10.12 -9.74 12.27
N LYS A 76 -11.07 -10.26 13.08
CA LYS A 76 -12.42 -10.61 12.61
C LYS A 76 -13.09 -9.43 11.89
N LYS A 77 -13.11 -8.25 12.52
CA LYS A 77 -13.68 -7.03 11.92
C LYS A 77 -13.03 -6.66 10.58
N ARG A 78 -11.69 -6.71 10.50
CA ARG A 78 -10.97 -6.41 9.26
C ARG A 78 -11.25 -7.43 8.17
N SER A 79 -11.31 -8.72 8.53
CA SER A 79 -11.61 -9.82 7.62
C SER A 79 -13.03 -9.69 7.06
N GLU A 80 -14.01 -9.42 7.91
CA GLU A 80 -15.40 -9.16 7.52
C GLU A 80 -15.50 -7.98 6.56
N LYS A 81 -14.89 -6.84 6.91
CA LYS A 81 -14.85 -5.66 6.03
C LYS A 81 -14.22 -5.98 4.67
N TYR A 82 -13.13 -6.75 4.64
CA TYR A 82 -12.49 -7.15 3.40
C TYR A 82 -13.39 -8.05 2.55
N ARG A 83 -14.04 -9.05 3.16
CA ARG A 83 -14.97 -9.95 2.47
C ARG A 83 -16.17 -9.19 1.90
N LEU A 84 -16.75 -8.27 2.68
CA LEU A 84 -17.83 -7.43 2.22
C LEU A 84 -17.40 -6.56 1.03
N LYS A 85 -16.24 -5.89 1.13
CA LYS A 85 -15.67 -5.11 0.03
C LYS A 85 -15.50 -5.95 -1.23
N LYS A 86 -14.97 -7.16 -1.11
CA LYS A 86 -14.78 -8.06 -2.25
C LYS A 86 -16.10 -8.48 -2.87
N LYS A 87 -17.10 -8.82 -2.06
CA LYS A 87 -18.46 -9.13 -2.54
C LYS A 87 -19.07 -7.95 -3.29
N THR A 88 -18.94 -6.74 -2.76
CA THR A 88 -19.46 -5.53 -3.44
C THR A 88 -18.71 -5.23 -4.73
N GLU A 89 -17.38 -5.41 -4.77
CA GLU A 89 -16.60 -5.26 -6.01
C GLU A 89 -17.09 -6.23 -7.08
N THR A 90 -17.25 -7.51 -6.74
CA THR A 90 -17.78 -8.52 -7.68
C THR A 90 -19.19 -8.20 -8.16
N GLN A 91 -20.10 -7.77 -7.27
CA GLN A 91 -21.45 -7.38 -7.67
C GLN A 91 -21.47 -6.16 -8.60
N ILE A 92 -20.58 -5.20 -8.38
CA ILE A 92 -20.43 -4.04 -9.27
C ILE A 92 -19.90 -4.50 -10.62
N ASP A 93 -18.88 -5.36 -10.64
CA ASP A 93 -18.31 -5.90 -11.88
C ASP A 93 -19.39 -6.65 -12.69
N GLU A 94 -20.17 -7.53 -12.05
CA GLU A 94 -21.29 -8.26 -12.64
C GLU A 94 -22.39 -7.31 -13.17
N PHE A 95 -22.73 -6.28 -12.40
CA PHE A 95 -23.70 -5.27 -12.81
C PHE A 95 -23.22 -4.51 -14.05
N VAL A 96 -21.96 -4.08 -14.08
CA VAL A 96 -21.37 -3.37 -15.21
C VAL A 96 -21.32 -4.27 -16.44
N GLU A 97 -20.93 -5.54 -16.29
CA GLU A 97 -20.89 -6.51 -17.40
C GLU A 97 -22.29 -6.80 -17.96
N SER A 98 -23.31 -6.86 -17.11
CA SER A 98 -24.70 -7.14 -17.53
C SER A 98 -25.39 -5.92 -18.17
N ASN A 99 -25.03 -4.69 -17.77
CA ASN A 99 -25.71 -3.46 -18.20
C ASN A 99 -24.92 -2.64 -19.23
N THR A 100 -23.75 -3.10 -19.66
CA THR A 100 -22.91 -2.39 -20.63
C THR A 100 -22.72 -3.27 -21.87
N PRO A 101 -22.99 -2.78 -23.10
CA PRO A 101 -22.79 -3.57 -24.30
C PRO A 101 -21.34 -4.10 -24.43
N PRO A 102 -21.12 -5.32 -24.94
CA PRO A 102 -19.82 -6.02 -24.88
C PRO A 102 -18.63 -5.22 -25.43
N LEU A 103 -18.86 -4.40 -26.46
CA LEU A 103 -17.83 -3.59 -27.14
C LEU A 103 -17.31 -2.43 -26.27
N GLN A 104 -18.11 -1.93 -25.32
CA GLN A 104 -17.71 -0.85 -24.42
C GLN A 104 -16.97 -1.39 -23.18
N VAL A 105 -17.35 -2.56 -22.68
CA VAL A 105 -16.66 -3.26 -21.57
C VAL A 105 -15.24 -3.65 -21.96
N LEU A 106 -15.05 -4.21 -23.17
CA LEU A 106 -13.72 -4.55 -23.70
C LEU A 106 -12.80 -3.32 -23.79
N ASN A 107 -13.32 -2.18 -24.26
CA ASN A 107 -12.56 -0.94 -24.34
C ASN A 107 -12.17 -0.36 -22.97
N LEU A 108 -13.05 -0.46 -21.97
CA LEU A 108 -12.75 -0.02 -20.60
C LEU A 108 -11.73 -0.94 -19.92
N LYS A 109 -11.88 -2.26 -20.08
CA LYS A 109 -10.96 -3.27 -19.54
C LYS A 109 -9.57 -3.15 -20.18
N LEU A 110 -9.50 -2.94 -21.49
CA LEU A 110 -8.25 -2.68 -22.23
C LEU A 110 -7.59 -1.37 -21.80
N LYS A 111 -8.33 -0.27 -21.63
CA LYS A 111 -7.78 0.99 -21.09
C LYS A 111 -7.20 0.80 -19.69
N TYR A 112 -7.93 0.12 -18.80
CA TYR A 112 -7.46 -0.13 -17.44
C TYR A 112 -6.19 -1.00 -17.41
N LEU A 113 -6.16 -2.08 -18.21
CA LEU A 113 -4.99 -2.96 -18.35
C LEU A 113 -3.79 -2.25 -19.00
N SER A 114 -4.01 -1.35 -19.96
CA SER A 114 -2.96 -0.54 -20.57
C SER A 114 -2.34 0.44 -19.55
N ASN A 115 -3.15 1.04 -18.68
CA ASN A 115 -2.69 1.91 -17.60
C ASN A 115 -1.91 1.14 -16.51
N LEU A 116 -2.27 -0.12 -16.25
CA LEU A 116 -1.52 -1.03 -15.38
C LEU A 116 -0.16 -1.42 -16.00
N LYS A 117 -0.10 -1.79 -17.28
CA LYS A 117 1.16 -2.07 -17.99
C LYS A 117 2.09 -0.85 -18.11
N LEU A 118 1.52 0.36 -18.24
CA LEU A 118 2.28 1.62 -18.20
C LEU A 118 2.84 1.93 -16.82
N ALA A 119 2.20 1.45 -15.75
CA ALA A 119 2.73 1.57 -14.38
C ALA A 119 3.92 0.64 -14.13
N ASP A 120 3.92 -0.56 -14.73
CA ASP A 120 5.02 -1.53 -14.62
C ASP A 120 6.22 -1.20 -15.53
N SER A 121 5.98 -0.63 -16.72
CA SER A 121 7.06 -0.20 -17.65
C SER A 121 7.74 1.13 -17.28
N ARG A 122 7.22 1.86 -16.28
CA ARG A 122 7.95 2.95 -15.60
C ARG A 122 8.95 2.45 -14.56
N SER A 123 9.03 1.14 -14.34
CA SER A 123 10.15 0.53 -13.64
C SER A 123 11.30 0.37 -14.65
N PRO A 124 12.47 1.02 -14.44
CA PRO A 124 13.55 0.97 -15.43
C PRO A 124 14.00 -0.48 -15.62
N ALA A 125 13.98 -0.90 -16.88
CA ALA A 125 14.48 -2.19 -17.33
C ALA A 125 15.89 -2.41 -16.76
N LYS A 126 16.06 -3.52 -16.04
CA LYS A 126 17.38 -4.02 -15.67
C LYS A 126 18.04 -4.50 -16.95
N ASN A 127 18.96 -3.70 -17.49
CA ASN A 127 19.94 -4.19 -18.46
C ASN A 127 20.85 -5.17 -17.72
N CYS A 128 20.52 -6.45 -17.77
CA CYS A 128 21.46 -7.52 -17.52
C CYS A 128 22.19 -7.80 -18.83
N GLN A 129 23.39 -7.25 -19.00
CA GLN A 129 24.36 -7.81 -19.95
C GLN A 129 25.18 -8.87 -19.18
N THR A 130 25.20 -10.06 -19.77
CA THR A 130 26.00 -11.23 -19.41
C THR A 130 27.48 -11.00 -19.66
#